data_AF-A0A355BHE8-F1
#
_entry.id   AF-A0A355BHE8-F1
#
_cell.length_a   1.000
_cell.length_b   1.000
_cell.length_c   1.000
_cell.angle_alpha   90.00
_cell.angle_beta   90.00
_cell.angle_gamma   90.00
#
_symmetry.space_group_name_H-M   'P 1'
#
loop_
_entity.id
_entity.type
_entity.pdbx_description
1 polymer ?
#
loop_
_entity_poly.entity_id
_entity_poly.type
_entity_poly.pdbx_seq_one_letter_code
_entity_poly.pdbx_strand_id
1 'polypeptide(L)'
;IIVAARPSVGKTAFALNITQNVAIRQRKAVGFFSLEMAKDQLAMRMLCSEARVDGQKVRSGWLDANDWVKISDASDILADAPIFIDDTPALTAMEMRSKARRLKLEHDIGLIVVDYLQLMRGGGRVESRQQEVAEITRSLKALARELQVPLIALSQLSRRAEEREGKRPGLADLRESGEIEQAADLVAFLYREDYYDQETAARNIIEVILGKHRNGPVGTVKLTNLRHIGLFSDLAPEPDN
;
A
#
# COMPACT_ATOMS: atom_id res chain seq x y z
N ILE A 1 5.68 -6.38 -7.01
CA ILE A 1 5.36 -6.72 -5.61
C ILE A 1 3.86 -6.60 -5.44
N ILE A 2 3.21 -7.61 -4.85
CA ILE A 2 1.78 -7.56 -4.50
C ILE A 2 1.67 -7.43 -2.99
N VAL A 3 0.88 -6.47 -2.52
CA VAL A 3 0.46 -6.38 -1.13
C VAL A 3 -1.03 -6.58 -1.08
N ALA A 4 -1.47 -7.63 -0.39
CA ALA A 4 -2.87 -8.00 -0.36
C ALA A 4 -3.43 -8.06 1.07
N ALA A 5 -4.64 -7.58 1.25
CA ALA A 5 -5.31 -7.59 2.55
C ALA A 5 -6.83 -7.50 2.37
N ARG A 6 -7.57 -7.88 3.41
CA ARG A 6 -9.00 -7.57 3.54
C ARG A 6 -9.21 -6.05 3.67
N PRO A 7 -10.43 -5.55 3.37
CA PRO A 7 -10.78 -4.15 3.63
C PRO A 7 -10.46 -3.74 5.07
N SER A 8 -10.13 -2.48 5.28
CA SER A 8 -9.89 -1.88 6.62
C SER A 8 -8.71 -2.44 7.43
N VAL A 9 -7.95 -3.42 6.94
CA VAL A 9 -6.75 -3.96 7.64
C VAL A 9 -5.57 -2.96 7.63
N GLY A 10 -5.49 -2.07 6.64
CA GLY A 10 -4.47 -1.02 6.56
C GLY A 10 -3.56 -1.08 5.32
N LYS A 11 -4.01 -1.65 4.22
CA LYS A 11 -3.25 -1.81 2.97
C LYS A 11 -2.74 -0.48 2.39
N THR A 12 -3.62 0.50 2.22
CA THR A 12 -3.23 1.85 1.76
C THR A 12 -2.29 2.52 2.76
N ALA A 13 -2.58 2.43 4.07
CA ALA A 13 -1.72 3.01 5.09
C ALA A 13 -0.30 2.42 5.06
N PHE A 14 -0.17 1.09 4.92
CA PHE A 14 1.12 0.43 4.76
C PHE A 14 1.88 0.93 3.51
N ALA A 15 1.18 1.06 2.38
CA ALA A 15 1.76 1.56 1.14
C ALA A 15 2.22 3.03 1.25
N LEU A 16 1.46 3.87 1.97
CA LEU A 16 1.84 5.25 2.25
C LEU A 16 3.08 5.32 3.16
N ASN A 17 3.19 4.48 4.18
CA ASN A 17 4.39 4.44 5.05
C ASN A 17 5.64 4.05 4.26
N ILE A 18 5.54 3.08 3.34
CA ILE A 18 6.64 2.75 2.41
C ILE A 18 6.97 3.95 1.52
N THR A 19 5.96 4.59 0.94
CA THR A 19 6.11 5.76 0.08
C THR A 19 6.83 6.89 0.80
N GLN A 20 6.41 7.23 2.01
CA GLN A 20 7.03 8.24 2.86
C GLN A 20 8.48 7.89 3.18
N ASN A 21 8.77 6.65 3.57
CA ASN A 21 10.14 6.26 3.88
C ASN A 21 11.07 6.38 2.65
N VAL A 22 10.60 5.93 1.47
CA VAL A 22 11.37 6.03 0.22
C VAL A 22 11.56 7.49 -0.21
N ALA A 23 10.51 8.31 -0.15
CA ALA A 23 10.58 9.70 -0.60
C ALA A 23 11.32 10.60 0.38
N ILE A 24 11.05 10.50 1.69
CA ILE A 24 11.62 11.39 2.70
C ILE A 24 13.01 10.93 3.12
N ARG A 25 13.18 9.65 3.48
CA ARG A 25 14.44 9.15 4.05
C ARG A 25 15.45 8.77 2.98
N GLN A 26 15.00 8.17 1.86
CA GLN A 26 15.89 7.80 0.76
C GLN A 26 15.98 8.85 -0.35
N ARG A 27 15.15 9.91 -0.30
CA ARG A 27 15.10 10.98 -1.31
C ARG A 27 14.91 10.48 -2.75
N LYS A 28 14.14 9.40 -2.92
CA LYS A 28 13.81 8.84 -4.24
C LYS A 28 12.39 9.18 -4.62
N ALA A 29 12.21 9.62 -5.86
CA ALA A 29 10.90 9.98 -6.37
C ALA A 29 9.94 8.77 -6.42
N VAL A 30 8.70 8.96 -5.98
CA VAL A 30 7.67 7.92 -5.96
C VAL A 30 6.45 8.36 -6.77
N GLY A 31 6.02 7.53 -7.73
CA GLY A 31 4.73 7.69 -8.39
C GLY A 31 3.65 6.88 -7.68
N PHE A 32 2.64 7.54 -7.14
CA PHE A 32 1.51 6.92 -6.44
C PHE A 32 0.22 7.09 -7.24
N PHE A 33 -0.30 6.00 -7.78
CA PHE A 33 -1.55 5.98 -8.53
C PHE A 33 -2.67 5.51 -7.60
N SER A 34 -3.58 6.41 -7.23
CA SER A 34 -4.74 6.09 -6.38
C SER A 34 -6.01 6.08 -7.20
N LEU A 35 -6.70 4.95 -7.18
CA LEU A 35 -7.96 4.74 -7.89
C LEU A 35 -9.16 4.76 -6.94
N GLU A 36 -8.92 4.66 -5.63
CA GLU A 36 -9.96 4.67 -4.60
C GLU A 36 -10.04 6.01 -3.85
N MET A 37 -8.88 6.63 -3.57
CA MET A 37 -8.78 7.78 -2.68
C MET A 37 -8.30 9.03 -3.42
N ALA A 38 -8.89 10.18 -3.09
CA ALA A 38 -8.42 11.47 -3.59
C ALA A 38 -7.04 11.82 -3.01
N LYS A 39 -6.25 12.57 -3.78
CA LYS A 39 -4.88 12.98 -3.38
C LYS A 39 -4.84 13.70 -2.03
N ASP A 40 -5.82 14.54 -1.73
CA ASP A 40 -5.87 15.33 -0.49
C ASP A 40 -6.07 14.42 0.74
N GLN A 41 -6.82 13.31 0.58
CA GLN A 41 -7.01 12.33 1.65
C GLN A 41 -5.72 11.54 1.92
N LEU A 42 -4.96 11.22 0.87
CA LEU A 42 -3.67 10.56 0.99
C LEU A 42 -2.63 11.50 1.62
N ALA A 43 -2.57 12.75 1.17
CA ALA A 43 -1.71 13.79 1.74
C ALA A 43 -1.98 13.98 3.24
N MET A 44 -3.26 14.10 3.63
CA MET A 44 -3.66 14.20 5.03
C MET A 44 -3.20 12.99 5.86
N ARG A 45 -3.30 11.77 5.32
CA ARG A 45 -2.84 10.56 6.01
C ARG A 45 -1.32 10.54 6.18
N MET A 46 -0.56 10.94 5.16
CA MET A 46 0.90 11.06 5.25
C MET A 46 1.30 12.14 6.26
N LEU A 47 0.58 13.26 6.30
CA LEU A 47 0.80 14.32 7.27
C LEU A 47 0.60 13.81 8.70
N CYS A 48 -0.50 13.10 8.96
CA CYS A 48 -0.77 12.54 10.30
C CYS A 48 0.29 11.53 10.74
N SER A 49 0.76 10.66 9.83
CA SER A 49 1.77 9.65 10.14
C SER A 49 3.15 10.27 10.38
N GLU A 50 3.56 11.26 9.58
CA GLU A 50 4.85 11.96 9.75
C GLU A 50 4.83 12.85 11.00
N ALA A 51 3.77 13.63 11.22
CA ALA A 51 3.61 14.49 12.40
C ALA A 51 3.38 13.70 13.70
N ARG A 52 2.97 12.43 13.59
CA ARG A 52 2.49 11.61 14.72
C ARG A 52 1.35 12.29 15.49
N VAL A 53 0.41 12.86 14.76
CA VAL A 53 -0.79 13.53 15.29
C VAL A 53 -2.03 12.74 14.89
N ASP A 54 -2.96 12.55 15.84
CA ASP A 54 -4.21 11.81 15.61
C ASP A 54 -5.01 12.42 14.44
N GLY A 55 -5.32 11.61 13.44
CA GLY A 55 -6.04 12.08 12.27
C GLY A 55 -7.46 12.58 12.57
N GLN A 56 -8.09 12.13 13.67
CA GLN A 56 -9.37 12.70 14.12
C GLN A 56 -9.20 14.13 14.61
N LYS A 57 -8.13 14.43 15.36
CA LYS A 57 -7.84 15.81 15.78
C LYS A 57 -7.64 16.72 14.57
N VAL A 58 -6.87 16.27 13.58
CA VAL A 58 -6.62 17.07 12.38
C VAL A 58 -7.91 17.33 11.58
N ARG A 59 -8.74 16.31 11.38
CA ARG A 59 -10.02 16.46 10.66
C ARG A 59 -11.02 17.35 11.37
N SER A 60 -11.03 17.32 12.70
CA SER A 60 -11.99 18.06 13.51
C SER A 60 -11.51 19.48 13.86
N GLY A 61 -10.23 19.79 13.61
CA GLY A 61 -9.61 21.08 13.92
C GLY A 61 -9.23 21.25 15.40
N TRP A 62 -9.47 20.25 16.25
CA TRP A 62 -9.14 20.28 17.68
C TRP A 62 -7.67 19.93 17.90
N LEU A 63 -6.79 20.87 17.53
CA LEU A 63 -5.34 20.75 17.66
C LEU A 63 -4.84 21.64 18.79
N ASP A 64 -3.99 21.08 19.66
CA ASP A 64 -3.27 21.89 20.64
C ASP A 64 -2.05 22.58 20.01
N ALA A 65 -1.41 23.49 20.74
CA ALA A 65 -0.27 24.25 20.22
C ALA A 65 0.91 23.34 19.80
N ASN A 66 1.09 22.19 20.47
CA ASN A 66 2.15 21.26 20.15
C ASN A 66 1.83 20.42 18.90
N ASP A 67 0.55 20.05 18.72
CA ASP A 67 0.08 19.40 17.49
C ASP A 67 0.30 20.31 16.27
N TRP A 68 0.06 21.62 16.40
CA TRP A 68 0.32 22.59 15.32
C TRP A 68 1.79 22.65 14.92
N VAL A 69 2.72 22.67 15.88
CA VAL A 69 4.17 22.67 15.60
C VAL A 69 4.54 21.41 14.84
N LYS A 70 4.13 20.23 15.31
CA LYS A 70 4.41 18.94 14.63
C LYS A 70 3.86 18.89 13.21
N ILE A 71 2.65 19.41 13.00
CA ILE A 71 2.01 19.46 11.68
C ILE A 71 2.77 20.40 10.74
N SER A 72 3.21 21.56 11.24
CA SER A 72 4.02 22.50 10.47
C SER A 72 5.31 21.84 10.01
N ASP A 73 6.06 21.26 10.94
CA ASP A 73 7.34 20.60 10.64
C ASP A 73 7.16 19.45 9.63
N ALA A 74 6.12 18.62 9.81
CA ALA A 74 5.81 17.53 8.89
C ALA A 74 5.34 18.03 7.51
N SER A 75 4.67 19.17 7.44
CA SER A 75 4.25 19.78 6.17
C SER A 75 5.46 20.23 5.36
N ASP A 76 6.46 20.84 5.99
CA ASP A 76 7.70 21.25 5.33
C ASP A 76 8.46 20.02 4.79
N ILE A 77 8.56 18.96 5.60
CA ILE A 77 9.16 17.68 5.18
C ILE A 77 8.43 17.09 3.97
N LEU A 78 7.10 17.09 3.96
CA LEU A 78 6.30 16.54 2.88
C LEU A 78 6.32 17.41 1.63
N ALA A 79 6.43 18.74 1.76
CA ALA A 79 6.53 19.66 0.64
C ALA A 79 7.82 19.42 -0.18
N ASP A 80 8.90 19.06 0.49
CA ASP A 80 10.19 18.72 -0.14
C ASP A 80 10.26 17.26 -0.64
N ALA A 81 9.33 16.40 -0.24
CA ALA A 81 9.36 14.98 -0.58
C ALA A 81 8.92 14.76 -2.05
N PRO A 82 9.69 14.02 -2.88
CA PRO A 82 9.37 13.81 -4.29
C PRO A 82 8.26 12.76 -4.50
N ILE A 83 7.04 13.06 -4.04
CA ILE A 83 5.87 12.17 -4.14
C ILE A 83 4.90 12.75 -5.17
N PHE A 84 4.64 11.98 -6.22
CA PHE A 84 3.73 12.38 -7.30
C PHE A 84 2.47 11.53 -7.23
N ILE A 85 1.34 12.14 -6.86
CA ILE A 85 0.06 11.45 -6.74
C ILE A 85 -0.79 11.69 -7.97
N ASP A 86 -1.28 10.61 -8.56
CA ASP A 86 -2.30 10.63 -9.61
C ASP A 86 -3.56 9.95 -9.09
N ASP A 87 -4.61 10.72 -8.86
CA ASP A 87 -5.91 10.26 -8.38
C ASP A 87 -6.98 10.16 -9.49
N THR A 88 -6.55 10.01 -10.74
CA THR A 88 -7.46 9.84 -11.88
C THR A 88 -8.30 8.56 -11.68
N PRO A 89 -9.64 8.65 -11.56
CA PRO A 89 -10.48 7.48 -11.34
C PRO A 89 -10.55 6.60 -12.59
N ALA A 90 -10.78 5.29 -12.38
CA ALA A 90 -10.98 4.31 -13.46
C ALA A 90 -9.84 4.25 -14.50
N LEU A 91 -8.60 4.54 -14.08
CA LEU A 91 -7.42 4.56 -14.92
C LEU A 91 -7.20 3.22 -15.65
N THR A 92 -7.00 3.28 -16.96
CA THR A 92 -6.64 2.09 -17.74
C THR A 92 -5.16 1.76 -17.57
N ALA A 93 -4.79 0.50 -17.84
CA ALA A 93 -3.38 0.09 -17.80
C ALA A 93 -2.50 0.87 -18.79
N MET A 94 -3.03 1.27 -19.94
CA MET A 94 -2.29 2.02 -20.96
C MET A 94 -2.04 3.48 -20.55
N GLU A 95 -3.05 4.15 -20.00
CA GLU A 95 -2.91 5.51 -19.48
C GLU A 95 -1.92 5.56 -18.32
N MET A 96 -1.99 4.59 -17.41
CA MET A 96 -1.04 4.48 -16.31
C MET A 96 0.39 4.31 -16.82
N ARG A 97 0.63 3.43 -17.81
CA ARG A 97 1.96 3.26 -18.42
C ARG A 97 2.49 4.58 -19.00
N SER A 98 1.64 5.32 -19.70
CA SER A 98 2.01 6.59 -20.32
C SER A 98 2.40 7.63 -19.27
N LYS A 99 1.59 7.76 -18.21
CA LYS A 99 1.86 8.65 -17.06
C LYS A 99 3.14 8.23 -16.31
N ALA A 100 3.33 6.93 -16.04
CA ALA A 100 4.52 6.41 -15.35
C ALA A 100 5.80 6.62 -16.16
N ARG A 101 5.77 6.45 -17.49
CA ARG A 101 6.91 6.76 -18.38
C ARG A 101 7.27 8.23 -18.33
N ARG A 102 6.27 9.12 -18.40
CA ARG A 102 6.49 10.57 -18.29
C ARG A 102 7.12 10.94 -16.95
N LEU A 103 6.58 10.42 -15.84
CA LEU A 103 7.15 10.63 -14.51
C LEU A 103 8.59 10.10 -14.40
N LYS A 104 8.90 8.94 -15.02
CA LYS A 104 10.27 8.41 -15.05
C LYS A 104 11.22 9.32 -15.84
N LEU A 105 10.77 9.91 -16.94
CA LEU A 105 11.57 10.84 -17.74
C LEU A 105 11.80 12.18 -17.01
N GLU A 106 10.77 12.72 -16.37
CA GLU A 106 10.81 14.04 -15.74
C GLU A 106 11.47 14.03 -14.35
N HIS A 107 11.32 12.94 -13.59
CA HIS A 107 11.68 12.89 -12.17
C HIS A 107 12.48 11.66 -11.75
N ASP A 108 12.86 10.79 -12.69
CA ASP A 108 13.61 9.55 -12.43
C ASP A 108 13.03 8.70 -11.27
N ILE A 109 11.71 8.44 -11.29
CA ILE A 109 11.03 7.70 -10.22
C ILE A 109 11.74 6.37 -9.87
N GLY A 110 11.87 6.12 -8.56
CA GLY A 110 12.49 4.93 -7.97
C GLY A 110 11.50 3.92 -7.41
N LEU A 111 10.21 4.26 -7.32
CA LEU A 111 9.13 3.38 -6.89
C LEU A 111 7.82 3.78 -7.57
N ILE A 112 7.00 2.78 -7.93
CA ILE A 112 5.61 2.97 -8.34
C ILE A 112 4.69 2.23 -7.37
N VAL A 113 3.63 2.89 -6.92
CA VAL A 113 2.57 2.31 -6.10
C VAL A 113 1.23 2.44 -6.82
N VAL A 114 0.41 1.38 -6.80
CA VAL A 114 -0.95 1.36 -7.38
C VAL A 114 -1.96 0.90 -6.33
N ASP A 115 -2.90 1.76 -5.99
CA ASP A 115 -3.97 1.51 -5.00
C ASP A 115 -5.36 1.62 -5.65
N TYR A 116 -6.02 0.55 -6.06
CA TYR A 116 -5.59 -0.86 -6.09
C TYR A 116 -5.99 -1.51 -7.43
N LEU A 117 -5.36 -2.65 -7.75
CA LEU A 117 -5.42 -3.30 -9.07
C LEU A 117 -6.85 -3.49 -9.60
N GLN A 118 -7.76 -3.95 -8.73
CA GLN A 118 -9.12 -4.29 -9.11
C GLN A 118 -10.03 -3.06 -9.36
N LEU A 119 -9.51 -1.85 -9.35
CA LEU A 119 -10.23 -0.66 -9.86
C LEU A 119 -9.78 -0.22 -11.25
N MET A 120 -8.67 -0.78 -11.74
CA MET A 120 -8.23 -0.52 -13.11
C MET A 120 -9.19 -1.19 -14.11
N ARG A 121 -9.32 -0.54 -15.27
CA ARG A 121 -10.07 -1.04 -16.42
C ARG A 121 -9.14 -1.58 -17.50
N GLY A 122 -9.55 -2.67 -18.12
CA GLY A 122 -8.97 -3.21 -19.34
C GLY A 122 -9.31 -2.31 -20.54
N GLY A 123 -8.47 -2.36 -21.57
CA GLY A 123 -8.65 -1.54 -22.78
C GLY A 123 -9.73 -2.07 -23.75
N GLY A 124 -10.37 -3.20 -23.45
CA GLY A 124 -11.32 -3.87 -24.35
C GLY A 124 -12.49 -4.53 -23.62
N ARG A 125 -13.45 -5.04 -24.41
CA ARG A 125 -14.59 -5.79 -23.89
C ARG A 125 -14.12 -7.21 -23.53
N VAL A 126 -13.84 -7.44 -22.25
CA VAL A 126 -13.40 -8.74 -21.75
C VAL A 126 -14.63 -9.54 -21.27
N GLU A 127 -14.65 -10.85 -21.56
CA GLU A 127 -15.75 -11.74 -21.17
C GLU A 127 -15.80 -12.00 -19.66
N SER A 128 -14.67 -11.85 -18.97
CA SER A 128 -14.51 -12.14 -17.55
C SER A 128 -13.65 -11.10 -16.85
N ARG A 129 -14.09 -10.65 -15.67
CA ARG A 129 -13.29 -9.79 -14.78
C ARG A 129 -11.95 -10.43 -14.41
N GLN A 130 -11.87 -11.76 -14.36
CA GLN A 130 -10.63 -12.47 -14.03
C GLN A 130 -9.59 -12.32 -15.15
N GLN A 131 -10.02 -12.40 -16.41
CA GLN A 131 -9.17 -12.18 -17.57
C GLN A 131 -8.67 -10.73 -17.60
N GLU A 132 -9.55 -9.77 -17.30
CA GLU A 132 -9.20 -8.35 -17.26
C GLU A 132 -8.13 -8.06 -16.19
N VAL A 133 -8.30 -8.61 -14.97
CA VAL A 133 -7.31 -8.50 -13.90
C VAL A 133 -5.99 -9.18 -14.29
N ALA A 134 -6.04 -10.31 -15.00
CA ALA A 134 -4.85 -10.98 -15.51
C ALA A 134 -4.07 -10.12 -16.52
N GLU A 135 -4.78 -9.48 -17.47
CA GLU A 135 -4.18 -8.55 -18.43
C GLU A 135 -3.54 -7.33 -17.75
N ILE A 136 -4.25 -6.71 -16.80
CA ILE A 136 -3.75 -5.59 -16.00
C ILE A 136 -2.46 -6.02 -15.27
N THR A 137 -2.49 -7.18 -14.61
CA THR A 137 -1.33 -7.71 -13.86
C THR A 137 -0.12 -7.90 -14.77
N ARG A 138 -0.29 -8.51 -15.95
CA ARG A 138 0.79 -8.69 -16.93
C ARG A 138 1.33 -7.36 -17.44
N SER A 139 0.44 -6.40 -17.71
CA SER A 139 0.82 -5.06 -18.15
C SER A 139 1.67 -4.33 -17.10
N LEU A 140 1.32 -4.43 -15.82
CA LEU A 140 2.09 -3.83 -14.73
C LEU A 140 3.44 -4.52 -14.52
N LYS A 141 3.50 -5.84 -14.65
CA LYS A 141 4.77 -6.59 -14.63
C LYS A 141 5.69 -6.16 -15.78
N ALA A 142 5.13 -5.97 -16.97
CA ALA A 142 5.88 -5.46 -18.11
C ALA A 142 6.38 -4.02 -17.87
N LEU A 143 5.53 -3.13 -17.33
CA LEU A 143 5.89 -1.76 -16.99
C LEU A 143 7.04 -1.70 -15.98
N ALA A 144 6.97 -2.48 -14.90
CA ALA A 144 8.02 -2.54 -13.89
C ALA A 144 9.38 -2.97 -14.48
N ARG A 145 9.36 -3.96 -15.40
CA ARG A 145 10.56 -4.42 -16.12
C ARG A 145 11.09 -3.38 -17.09
N GLU A 146 10.20 -2.74 -17.85
CA GLU A 146 10.53 -1.73 -18.84
C GLU A 146 11.20 -0.51 -18.20
N LEU A 147 10.63 0.00 -17.11
CA LEU A 147 11.17 1.16 -16.40
C LEU A 147 12.32 0.80 -15.45
N GLN A 148 12.56 -0.49 -15.21
CA GLN A 148 13.49 -1.01 -14.20
C GLN A 148 13.23 -0.42 -12.81
N VAL A 149 11.94 -0.27 -12.45
CA VAL A 149 11.49 0.34 -11.20
C VAL A 149 10.63 -0.67 -10.42
N PRO A 150 10.85 -0.85 -9.11
CA PRO A 150 9.97 -1.67 -8.29
C PRO A 150 8.54 -1.10 -8.35
N LEU A 151 7.58 -1.99 -8.59
CA LEU A 151 6.15 -1.67 -8.61
C LEU A 151 5.44 -2.44 -7.50
N ILE A 152 4.81 -1.71 -6.59
CA ILE A 152 3.92 -2.24 -5.56
C ILE A 152 2.49 -2.06 -6.04
N ALA A 153 1.78 -3.17 -6.19
CA ALA A 153 0.38 -3.16 -6.54
C ALA A 153 -0.44 -3.71 -5.37
N LEU A 154 -1.39 -2.91 -4.91
CA LEU A 154 -2.29 -3.30 -3.83
C LEU A 154 -3.40 -4.17 -4.40
N SER A 155 -3.76 -5.22 -3.67
CA SER A 155 -4.79 -6.17 -4.08
C SER A 155 -5.77 -6.42 -2.93
N GLN A 156 -7.05 -6.56 -3.24
CA GLN A 156 -8.05 -6.99 -2.28
C GLN A 156 -8.23 -8.51 -2.31
N LEU A 157 -8.35 -9.11 -1.13
CA LEU A 157 -8.60 -10.55 -0.99
C LEU A 157 -10.08 -10.89 -1.10
N SER A 158 -10.40 -12.10 -1.58
CA SER A 158 -11.76 -12.64 -1.59
C SER A 158 -12.34 -12.70 -0.16
N ARG A 159 -13.67 -12.63 -0.05
CA ARG A 159 -14.38 -12.79 1.24
C ARG A 159 -14.22 -14.19 1.83
N ARG A 160 -13.95 -15.19 0.98
CA ARG A 160 -13.68 -16.58 1.39
C ARG A 160 -12.52 -16.73 2.37
N ALA A 161 -11.59 -15.76 2.41
CA ALA A 161 -10.52 -15.74 3.39
C ALA A 161 -11.02 -15.69 4.84
N GLU A 162 -12.24 -15.17 5.07
CA GLU A 162 -12.85 -15.05 6.40
C GLU A 162 -13.55 -16.33 6.87
N GLU A 163 -13.85 -17.25 5.94
CA GLU A 163 -14.51 -18.54 6.22
C GLU A 163 -13.51 -19.60 6.70
N ARG A 164 -12.20 -19.37 6.48
CA ARG A 164 -11.15 -20.31 6.87
C ARG A 164 -10.82 -20.18 8.36
N GLU A 165 -10.57 -21.33 8.97
CA GLU A 165 -10.07 -21.39 10.35
C GLU A 165 -8.75 -20.62 10.48
N GLY A 166 -8.64 -19.81 11.53
CA GLY A 166 -7.51 -18.89 11.76
C GLY A 166 -7.46 -17.64 10.88
N LYS A 167 -8.28 -17.53 9.81
CA LYS A 167 -8.46 -16.31 8.97
C LYS A 167 -7.17 -15.70 8.39
N ARG A 168 -6.06 -16.43 8.45
CA ARG A 168 -4.75 -15.99 7.93
C ARG A 168 -4.73 -16.11 6.40
N PRO A 169 -4.43 -15.01 5.69
CA PRO A 169 -4.46 -14.99 4.25
C PRO A 169 -3.32 -15.82 3.63
N GLY A 170 -3.57 -16.38 2.46
CA GLY A 170 -2.60 -17.13 1.68
C GLY A 170 -2.83 -16.96 0.17
N LEU A 171 -1.95 -17.58 -0.64
CA LEU A 171 -1.99 -17.46 -2.09
C LEU A 171 -3.35 -17.88 -2.69
N ALA A 172 -4.02 -18.87 -2.09
CA ALA A 172 -5.34 -19.31 -2.50
C ALA A 172 -6.43 -18.21 -2.41
N ASP A 173 -6.24 -17.16 -1.61
CA ASP A 173 -7.21 -16.05 -1.53
C ASP A 173 -7.06 -15.03 -2.67
N LEU A 174 -5.93 -15.09 -3.39
CA LEU A 174 -5.71 -14.37 -4.66
C LEU A 174 -6.22 -15.18 -5.85
N ARG A 175 -6.66 -16.43 -5.65
CA ARG A 175 -6.92 -17.42 -6.70
C ARG A 175 -8.07 -17.07 -7.65
N GLU A 176 -8.98 -16.18 -7.25
CA GLU A 176 -9.94 -15.56 -8.19
C GLU A 176 -9.23 -14.71 -9.27
N SER A 177 -7.90 -14.55 -9.16
CA SER A 177 -7.00 -13.89 -10.09
C SER A 177 -5.65 -14.61 -10.09
N GLY A 178 -5.61 -15.91 -10.42
CA GLY A 178 -4.39 -16.74 -10.39
C GLY A 178 -3.17 -16.15 -11.12
N GLU A 179 -3.38 -15.28 -12.10
CA GLU A 179 -2.31 -14.52 -12.76
C GLU A 179 -1.54 -13.60 -11.79
N ILE A 180 -2.22 -12.99 -10.80
CA ILE A 180 -1.58 -12.15 -9.77
C ILE A 180 -0.50 -12.94 -9.06
N GLU A 181 -0.84 -14.15 -8.61
CA GLU A 181 0.08 -15.04 -7.94
C GLU A 181 1.25 -15.39 -8.85
N GLN A 182 1.01 -15.80 -10.10
CA GLN A 182 2.05 -16.26 -11.01
C GLN A 182 3.03 -15.15 -11.41
N ALA A 183 2.51 -13.98 -11.77
CA ALA A 183 3.29 -12.85 -12.29
C ALA A 183 4.09 -12.10 -11.20
N ALA A 184 3.64 -12.14 -9.94
CA ALA A 184 4.32 -11.46 -8.84
C ALA A 184 5.70 -12.07 -8.54
N ASP A 185 6.69 -11.22 -8.30
CA ASP A 185 7.99 -11.64 -7.76
C ASP A 185 7.95 -11.83 -6.24
N LEU A 186 7.11 -11.03 -5.57
CA LEU A 186 6.88 -11.07 -4.14
C LEU A 186 5.39 -10.84 -3.88
N VAL A 187 4.80 -11.65 -3.00
CA VAL A 187 3.44 -11.49 -2.50
C VAL A 187 3.50 -11.39 -0.98
N ALA A 188 3.07 -10.25 -0.46
CA ALA A 188 2.93 -10.00 0.97
C ALA A 188 1.44 -9.89 1.32
N PHE A 189 1.04 -10.50 2.42
CA PHE A 189 -0.29 -10.35 2.99
C PHE A 189 -0.22 -9.57 4.29
N LEU A 190 -1.20 -8.69 4.51
CA LEU A 190 -1.37 -8.03 5.79
C LEU A 190 -2.45 -8.77 6.59
N TYR A 191 -2.09 -9.20 7.79
CA TYR A 191 -2.99 -9.85 8.73
C TYR A 191 -2.94 -9.15 10.08
N ARG A 192 -4.11 -8.96 10.68
CA ARG A 192 -4.27 -8.37 12.01
C ARG A 192 -5.21 -9.24 12.81
N GLU A 193 -4.73 -9.68 13.96
CA GLU A 193 -5.55 -10.47 14.87
C GLU A 193 -6.61 -9.60 15.55
N ASP A 194 -6.23 -8.39 15.96
CA ASP A 194 -7.12 -7.41 16.61
C ASP A 194 -8.23 -6.83 15.70
N TYR A 195 -8.23 -7.24 14.42
CA TYR A 195 -9.33 -7.00 13.48
C TYR A 195 -10.45 -8.05 13.63
N TYR A 196 -10.12 -9.26 14.07
CA TYR A 196 -11.06 -10.38 14.22
C TYR A 196 -11.41 -10.67 15.67
N ASP A 197 -10.49 -10.41 16.60
CA ASP A 197 -10.65 -10.61 18.04
C ASP A 197 -10.25 -9.34 18.78
N GLN A 198 -11.21 -8.66 19.42
CA GLN A 198 -10.94 -7.41 20.14
C GLN A 198 -10.26 -7.62 21.51
N GLU A 199 -10.29 -8.85 22.02
CA GLU A 199 -9.72 -9.23 23.32
C GLU A 199 -8.28 -9.75 23.21
N THR A 200 -7.78 -9.96 21.99
CA THR A 200 -6.40 -10.42 21.76
C THR A 200 -5.37 -9.51 22.44
N ALA A 201 -4.32 -10.14 22.97
CA ALA A 201 -3.15 -9.45 23.51
C ALA A 201 -2.31 -8.77 22.41
N ALA A 202 -2.45 -9.20 21.15
CA ALA A 202 -1.68 -8.70 20.00
C ALA A 202 -2.21 -7.36 19.44
N ARG A 203 -2.62 -6.43 20.31
CA ARG A 203 -3.15 -5.12 19.89
C ARG A 203 -2.11 -4.28 19.18
N ASN A 204 -2.51 -3.60 18.12
CA ASN A 204 -1.62 -2.81 17.26
C ASN A 204 -0.49 -3.62 16.62
N ILE A 205 -0.52 -4.96 16.65
CA ILE A 205 0.42 -5.79 15.91
C ILE A 205 -0.19 -6.14 14.56
N ILE A 206 0.61 -5.99 13.51
CA ILE A 206 0.26 -6.42 12.16
C ILE A 206 1.35 -7.36 11.64
N GLU A 207 0.90 -8.46 11.06
CA GLU A 207 1.77 -9.40 10.38
C GLU A 207 1.85 -9.06 8.89
N VAL A 208 3.07 -8.99 8.39
CA VAL A 208 3.40 -8.96 6.96
C VAL A 208 3.86 -10.36 6.58
N ILE A 209 2.95 -11.15 6.05
CA ILE A 209 3.17 -12.56 5.68
C ILE A 209 3.68 -12.60 4.24
N LEU A 210 4.95 -12.91 4.04
CA LEU A 210 5.57 -13.12 2.74
C LEU A 210 5.18 -14.51 2.22
N GLY A 211 4.03 -14.61 1.56
CA GLY A 211 3.53 -15.88 1.01
C GLY A 211 4.22 -16.34 -0.27
N LYS A 212 4.91 -15.42 -0.97
CA LYS A 212 5.75 -15.74 -2.14
C LYS A 212 6.94 -14.79 -2.19
N HIS A 213 8.12 -15.33 -2.47
CA HIS A 213 9.32 -14.55 -2.74
C HIS A 213 10.21 -15.31 -3.74
N ARG A 214 10.36 -14.81 -4.97
CA ARG A 214 11.16 -15.49 -6.02
C ARG A 214 12.67 -15.48 -5.73
N ASN A 215 13.14 -14.52 -4.96
CA ASN A 215 14.57 -14.25 -4.76
C ASN A 215 15.02 -14.44 -3.30
N GLY A 216 14.24 -15.12 -2.47
CA GLY A 216 14.56 -15.30 -1.06
C GLY A 216 13.51 -16.11 -0.31
N PRO A 217 13.66 -16.23 1.03
CA PRO A 217 12.75 -17.02 1.82
C PRO A 217 11.37 -16.37 1.94
N VAL A 218 10.36 -17.23 2.13
CA VAL A 218 9.05 -16.86 2.69
C VAL A 218 9.14 -16.74 4.21
N GLY A 219 8.18 -16.09 4.83
CA GLY A 219 8.16 -15.91 6.28
C GLY A 219 7.19 -14.83 6.72
N THR A 220 7.14 -14.56 8.01
CA THR A 220 6.27 -13.53 8.57
C THR A 220 7.10 -12.52 9.33
N VAL A 221 6.89 -11.24 9.03
CA VAL A 221 7.47 -10.11 9.77
C VAL A 221 6.35 -9.47 10.59
N LYS A 222 6.61 -9.17 11.86
CA LYS A 222 5.67 -8.45 12.71
C LYS A 222 6.08 -6.98 12.78
N LEU A 223 5.10 -6.09 12.63
CA LEU A 223 5.26 -4.64 12.77
C LEU A 223 4.24 -4.12 13.78
N THR A 224 4.50 -2.93 14.32
CA THR A 224 3.49 -2.14 15.03
C THR A 224 2.69 -1.30 14.03
N ASN A 225 1.37 -1.21 14.22
CA ASN A 225 0.45 -0.39 13.44
C ASN A 225 -0.43 0.47 14.36
N LEU A 226 -0.09 1.76 14.45
CA LEU A 226 -0.83 2.76 15.20
C LEU A 226 -1.91 3.41 14.32
N ARG A 227 -3.10 2.80 14.31
CA ARG A 227 -4.21 3.17 13.40
C ARG A 227 -4.64 4.62 13.46
N HIS A 228 -4.67 5.21 14.65
CA HIS A 228 -5.17 6.57 14.87
C HIS A 228 -4.32 7.64 14.16
N ILE A 229 -3.04 7.33 13.89
CA ILE A 229 -2.12 8.15 13.10
C ILE A 229 -1.73 7.51 11.76
N GLY A 230 -2.20 6.30 11.46
CA GLY A 230 -1.86 5.58 10.23
C GLY A 230 -0.39 5.19 10.09
N LEU A 231 0.34 5.02 11.21
CA LEU A 231 1.78 4.75 11.23
C LEU A 231 2.07 3.25 11.34
N PHE A 232 3.04 2.78 10.56
CA PHE A 232 3.68 1.47 10.73
C PHE A 232 5.12 1.67 11.19
N SER A 233 5.55 0.90 12.17
CA SER A 233 6.93 0.93 12.67
C SER A 233 7.44 -0.47 12.96
N ASP A 234 8.76 -0.58 13.09
CA ASP A 234 9.39 -1.79 13.59
C ASP A 234 8.80 -2.14 14.96
N LEU A 235 8.64 -3.45 15.22
CA LEU A 235 8.21 -3.93 16.51
C LEU A 235 9.30 -3.58 17.53
N ALA A 236 8.93 -2.97 18.65
CA ALA A 236 9.88 -2.77 19.74
C ALA A 236 10.48 -4.13 20.14
N PRO A 237 11.80 -4.22 20.38
CA PRO A 237 12.38 -5.45 20.91
C PRO A 237 11.63 -5.83 22.18
N GLU A 238 11.27 -7.11 22.33
CA GLU A 238 10.82 -7.60 23.62
C GLU A 238 11.96 -7.33 24.62
N PRO A 239 11.68 -6.73 25.79
CA PRO A 239 12.72 -6.57 26.80
C PRO A 239 13.30 -7.95 27.09
N ASP A 240 14.62 -8.09 26.95
CA ASP A 240 15.33 -9.33 27.28
C ASP A 240 14.92 -9.77 28.70
N ASN A 241 14.30 -10.94 28.82
CA ASN A 241 13.98 -11.58 30.10
C ASN A 241 15.25 -12.14 30.76
#